data_AF-A0ABD0N401-F1
#
_entry.id   AF-A0ABD0N401-F1
#
_cell.length_a   1.000
_cell.length_b   1.000
_cell.length_c   1.000
_cell.angle_alpha   90.00
_cell.angle_beta   90.00
_cell.angle_gamma   90.00
#
_symmetry.space_group_name_H-M   'P 1'
#
loop_
_entity.id
_entity.type
_entity.pdbx_description
1 polymer ?
#
loop_
_entity_poly.entity_id
_entity_poly.type
_entity_poly.pdbx_seq_one_letter_code
_entity_poly.pdbx_strand_id
1 'polypeptide(L)'
;KPTTTPKKGFVGKGKNITTKHDEDVCGRKNTARMDNFAPEVQVGDGIGMDLKLSNHVYNALKRHCHTEQRRSARLHEKKEHSTA
;
A
#
# COMPACT_ATOMS: atom_id res chain seq x y z
N LYS A 1 -1.84 8.77 -12.33
CA LYS A 1 -1.32 9.06 -10.96
C LYS A 1 -2.50 9.40 -10.04
N PRO A 2 -2.58 8.84 -8.82
CA PRO A 2 -3.72 9.06 -7.93
C PRO A 2 -3.81 10.52 -7.48
N THR A 3 -5.02 11.08 -7.50
CA THR A 3 -5.31 12.48 -7.18
C THR A 3 -5.01 12.79 -5.72
N THR A 4 -4.05 13.68 -5.46
CA THR A 4 -3.67 14.09 -4.10
C THR A 4 -4.71 15.04 -3.52
N THR A 5 -5.21 14.73 -2.33
CA THR A 5 -6.09 15.63 -1.57
C THR A 5 -5.29 16.86 -1.15
N PRO A 6 -5.78 18.09 -1.33
CA PRO A 6 -5.07 19.31 -0.96
C PRO A 6 -4.89 19.40 0.56
N LYS A 7 -3.95 20.24 1.04
CA LYS A 7 -3.67 20.45 2.48
C LYS A 7 -4.92 20.75 3.32
N LYS A 8 -5.96 21.31 2.71
CA LYS A 8 -7.26 21.59 3.34
C LYS A 8 -8.05 20.32 3.76
N GLY A 9 -7.67 19.14 3.27
CA GLY A 9 -8.25 17.85 3.69
C GLY A 9 -9.55 17.44 2.98
N PHE A 10 -10.06 18.27 2.08
CA PHE A 10 -11.23 17.99 1.24
C PHE A 10 -11.13 18.69 -0.11
N VAL A 11 -11.88 18.19 -1.10
CA VAL A 11 -12.04 18.74 -2.45
C VAL A 11 -13.53 18.93 -2.73
N GLY A 12 -13.88 19.95 -3.52
CA GLY A 12 -15.26 20.24 -3.91
C GLY A 12 -15.92 21.37 -3.13
N LYS A 13 -17.17 21.68 -3.48
CA LYS A 13 -18.00 22.73 -2.86
C LYS A 13 -19.45 22.25 -2.72
N GLY A 14 -20.12 22.69 -1.65
CA GLY A 14 -21.54 22.38 -1.40
C GLY A 14 -21.77 20.89 -1.16
N LYS A 15 -22.74 20.29 -1.87
CA LYS A 15 -23.12 18.88 -1.73
C LYS A 15 -22.11 17.90 -2.36
N ASN A 16 -21.18 18.37 -3.19
CA ASN A 16 -20.18 17.55 -3.86
C ASN A 16 -18.81 17.66 -3.17
N ILE A 17 -18.77 17.43 -1.85
CA ILE A 17 -17.53 17.42 -1.07
C ILE A 17 -16.98 16.00 -0.98
N THR A 18 -15.73 15.82 -1.39
CA THR A 18 -14.96 14.59 -1.20
C THR A 18 -13.91 14.84 -0.12
N THR A 19 -13.92 14.04 0.93
CA THR A 19 -12.98 14.18 2.04
C THR A 19 -11.83 13.17 1.94
N LYS A 20 -10.82 13.33 2.80
CA LYS A 20 -9.78 12.32 3.00
C LYS A 20 -10.29 10.94 3.46
N HIS A 21 -11.53 10.84 3.92
CA HIS A 21 -12.16 9.61 4.44
C HIS A 21 -13.12 8.94 3.45
N ASP A 22 -13.18 9.43 2.22
CA ASP A 22 -13.94 8.78 1.16
C ASP A 22 -13.37 7.37 0.87
N GLU A 23 -14.21 6.35 1.02
CA GLU A 23 -13.79 4.95 0.94
C GLU A 23 -13.31 4.56 -0.46
N ASP A 24 -13.91 5.12 -1.50
CA ASP A 24 -13.57 4.82 -2.89
C ASP A 24 -12.24 5.47 -3.28
N VAL A 25 -12.07 6.74 -2.94
CA VAL A 25 -10.81 7.46 -3.18
C VAL A 25 -9.69 6.86 -2.36
N CYS A 26 -9.95 6.49 -1.10
CA CYS A 26 -8.96 5.85 -0.26
C CYS A 26 -8.61 4.44 -0.76
N GLY A 27 -9.61 3.66 -1.15
CA GLY A 27 -9.44 2.31 -1.67
C GLY A 27 -8.59 2.26 -2.93
N ARG A 28 -8.87 3.13 -3.91
CA ARG A 28 -8.06 3.24 -5.13
C ARG A 28 -6.63 3.72 -4.84
N LYS A 29 -6.45 4.64 -3.88
CA LYS A 29 -5.12 5.10 -3.44
C LYS A 29 -4.31 3.99 -2.80
N ASN A 30 -4.94 3.10 -2.03
CA ASN A 30 -4.27 1.98 -1.40
C ASN A 30 -3.79 0.98 -2.44
N THR A 31 -4.62 0.63 -3.42
CA THR A 31 -4.22 -0.22 -4.54
C THR A 31 -3.03 0.38 -5.30
N ALA A 32 -3.10 1.67 -5.67
CA ALA A 32 -2.00 2.35 -6.36
C ALA A 32 -0.71 2.44 -5.52
N ARG A 33 -0.78 2.22 -4.20
CA ARG A 33 0.40 2.16 -3.33
C ARG A 33 0.94 0.75 -3.19
N MET A 34 0.18 -0.29 -3.54
CA MET A 34 0.67 -1.66 -3.53
C MET A 34 1.78 -1.88 -4.56
N ASP A 35 1.79 -1.12 -5.67
CA ASP A 35 2.90 -1.12 -6.63
C ASP A 35 4.25 -0.74 -5.99
N ASN A 36 4.23 -0.03 -4.86
CA ASN A 36 5.43 0.33 -4.09
C ASN A 36 5.77 -0.70 -2.98
N PHE A 37 5.08 -1.84 -2.92
CA PHE A 37 5.48 -2.91 -2.03
C PHE A 37 6.82 -3.50 -2.49
N ALA A 38 7.49 -4.21 -1.57
CA ALA A 38 8.78 -4.83 -1.88
C ALA A 38 8.66 -5.65 -3.18
N PRO A 39 9.67 -5.65 -4.07
CA PRO A 39 9.60 -6.31 -5.38
C PRO A 39 9.30 -7.82 -5.31
N GLU A 40 9.50 -8.42 -4.13
CA GLU A 40 9.18 -9.81 -3.81
C GLU A 40 7.67 -10.07 -3.64
N VAL A 41 6.87 -9.00 -3.49
CA VAL A 41 5.43 -9.08 -3.31
C VAL A 41 4.78 -8.99 -4.68
N GLN A 42 4.35 -10.13 -5.22
CA GLN A 42 3.54 -10.18 -6.43
C GLN A 42 2.12 -9.70 -6.13
N VAL A 43 1.83 -8.45 -6.47
CA VAL A 43 0.50 -7.84 -6.33
C VAL A 43 -0.47 -8.32 -7.43
N GLY A 44 0.06 -8.90 -8.51
CA GLY A 44 -0.71 -9.41 -9.66
C GLY A 44 -1.04 -8.33 -10.69
N ASP A 45 -1.60 -8.74 -11.83
CA ASP A 45 -2.01 -7.84 -12.90
C ASP A 45 -3.41 -7.28 -12.65
N GLY A 46 -3.47 -6.05 -12.13
CA GLY A 46 -4.71 -5.29 -11.94
C GLY A 46 -5.19 -4.50 -13.17
N ILE A 47 -4.64 -4.78 -14.35
CA ILE A 47 -4.88 -3.98 -15.55
C ILE A 47 -6.35 -4.11 -15.97
N GLY A 48 -7.07 -2.99 -15.96
CA GLY A 48 -8.48 -2.92 -16.41
C GLY A 48 -9.53 -3.21 -15.34
N MET A 49 -9.14 -3.46 -14.08
CA MET A 49 -10.06 -3.66 -12.96
C MET A 49 -10.08 -2.46 -11.99
N ASP A 50 -11.26 -2.07 -11.51
CA ASP A 50 -11.39 -1.06 -10.44
C ASP A 50 -11.11 -1.69 -9.06
N LEU A 51 -9.83 -2.01 -8.84
CA LEU A 51 -9.37 -2.59 -7.59
C LEU A 51 -9.42 -1.55 -6.47
N LYS A 52 -10.28 -1.79 -5.48
CA LYS A 52 -10.38 -0.99 -4.25
C LYS A 52 -9.94 -1.85 -3.07
N LEU A 53 -8.94 -1.35 -2.33
CA LEU A 53 -8.46 -2.03 -1.13
C LEU A 53 -8.80 -1.26 0.15
N SER A 54 -9.54 -1.90 1.06
CA SER A 54 -9.85 -1.28 2.34
C SER A 54 -8.58 -0.96 3.13
N ASN A 55 -8.63 0.12 3.92
CA ASN A 55 -7.49 0.55 4.74
C ASN A 55 -7.01 -0.55 5.69
N HIS A 56 -7.93 -1.32 6.26
CA HIS A 56 -7.60 -2.40 7.17
C HIS A 56 -6.72 -3.46 6.47
N VAL A 57 -7.13 -3.90 5.28
CA VAL A 57 -6.41 -4.93 4.51
C VAL A 57 -5.06 -4.38 4.02
N TYR A 58 -5.02 -3.16 3.50
CA TYR A 58 -3.77 -2.52 3.07
C TYR A 58 -2.75 -2.45 4.22
N ASN A 59 -3.19 -2.03 5.41
CA ASN A 59 -2.31 -1.91 6.58
C ASN A 59 -1.81 -3.26 7.08
N ALA A 60 -2.66 -4.30 7.04
CA ALA A 60 -2.26 -5.66 7.39
C ALA A 60 -1.19 -6.20 6.43
N LEU A 61 -1.41 -6.05 5.12
CA LEU A 61 -0.44 -6.45 4.09
C LEU A 61 0.87 -5.69 4.23
N LYS A 62 0.81 -4.36 4.39
CA LYS A 62 1.99 -3.52 4.61
C LYS A 62 2.80 -3.97 5.82
N ARG A 63 2.13 -4.28 6.93
CA ARG A 63 2.79 -4.77 8.15
C ARG A 63 3.45 -6.12 7.91
N HIS A 64 2.76 -7.04 7.24
CA HIS A 64 3.31 -8.35 6.91
C HIS A 64 4.56 -8.25 6.05
N CYS A 65 4.52 -7.48 4.96
CA CYS A 65 5.66 -7.27 4.07
C CYS A 65 6.89 -6.72 4.82
N HIS A 66 6.70 -5.72 5.70
CA HIS A 66 7.78 -5.17 6.51
C HIS A 66 8.36 -6.17 7.52
N THR A 67 7.53 -7.06 8.06
CA THR A 67 7.99 -8.10 9.00
C THR A 67 8.78 -9.17 8.26
N GLU A 68 8.29 -9.64 7.12
CA GLU A 68 8.98 -10.65 6.31
C GLU A 68 10.32 -10.13 5.79
N GLN A 69 10.39 -8.89 5.32
CA GLN A 69 11.66 -8.28 4.88
C GLN A 69 12.70 -8.19 6.02
N ARG A 70 12.26 -7.90 7.26
CA ARG A 70 13.16 -7.93 8.42
C ARG A 70 13.60 -9.34 8.78
N ARG A 71 12.71 -10.32 8.62
CA ARG A 71 12.99 -11.72 8.90
C ARG A 71 13.98 -12.30 7.90
N SER A 72 13.80 -12.02 6.60
CA SER A 72 14.72 -12.47 5.55
C SER A 72 16.11 -11.87 5.74
N ALA A 73 16.22 -10.56 6.02
CA ALA A 73 17.51 -9.91 6.29
C ALA A 73 18.32 -10.59 7.41
N ARG A 74 17.66 -10.99 8.52
CA ARG A 74 18.32 -11.71 9.63
C ARG A 74 18.74 -13.13 9.25
N LEU A 75 17.98 -13.81 8.40
CA LEU A 75 18.36 -15.14 7.89
C LEU A 75 19.59 -15.06 7.00
N HIS A 76 19.69 -14.01 6.18
CA HIS A 76 20.88 -13.76 5.36
C HIS A 76 22.11 -13.48 6.24
N GLU A 77 22.01 -12.64 7.26
CA GLU A 77 23.11 -12.37 8.20
C GLU A 77 23.67 -13.66 8.84
N LYS A 78 22.80 -14.58 9.28
CA LYS A 78 23.22 -15.85 9.90
C LYS A 78 23.89 -16.81 8.90
N LYS A 79 23.42 -16.83 7.66
CA LYS A 79 23.95 -17.70 6.60
C LYS A 79 25.31 -17.23 6.11
N GLU A 80 25.48 -15.93 5.89
CA GLU A 80 26.72 -15.33 5.36
C GLU A 80 27.85 -15.30 6.41
N HIS A 81 27.53 -15.26 7.71
CA HIS A 81 28.53 -15.27 8.79
C HIS A 81 28.89 -16.67 9.31
N SER A 82 28.30 -17.73 8.78
CA SER A 82 28.69 -19.12 9.10
C SER A 82 29.87 -19.53 8.22
N THR A 83 31.05 -18.96 8.49
CA THR A 83 32.33 -19.57 8.05
C THR A 83 32.65 -20.75 8.96
N ALA A 84 32.89 -21.91 8.33
CA ALA A 84 33.34 -23.17 8.93
C ALA A 84 34.78 -23.09 9.46
#